data_AF-A0A537RMZ4-F1
#
_entry.id   AF-A0A537RMZ4-F1
#
_cell.length_a   1.000
_cell.length_b   1.000
_cell.length_c   1.000
_cell.angle_alpha   90.00
_cell.angle_beta   90.00
_cell.angle_gamma   90.00
#
_symmetry.space_group_name_H-M   'P 1'
#
loop_
_entity.id
_entity.type
_entity.pdbx_description
1 polymer ?
#
loop_
_entity_poly.entity_id
_entity_poly.type
_entity_poly.pdbx_seq_one_letter_code
_entity_poly.pdbx_strand_id
1 'polypeptide(L)' 'MANEFARHLRRNRTEAERRLWWRLRELKHAGFKFRQQVPIDHFIVDFACLSQRLIVEVDGGTHSTDAELERDGRR' A
#
# COMPACT_ATOMS: atom_id res chain seq x y z
N MET A 1 -15.80 -4.36 5.11
CA MET A 1 -15.23 -4.95 3.88
C MET A 1 -13.78 -4.50 3.65
N ALA A 2 -13.50 -3.23 3.35
CA ALA A 2 -12.12 -2.76 3.09
C ALA A 2 -11.13 -3.04 4.25
N ASN A 3 -11.59 -2.98 5.50
CA ASN A 3 -10.72 -3.22 6.66
C ASN A 3 -10.31 -4.70 6.84
N GLU A 4 -11.14 -5.65 6.40
CA GLU A 4 -10.78 -7.08 6.42
C GLU A 4 -9.84 -7.42 5.27
N PHE A 5 -10.11 -6.89 4.08
CA PHE A 5 -9.23 -7.06 2.94
C PHE A 5 -7.86 -6.40 3.17
N ALA A 6 -7.81 -5.17 3.72
CA ALA A 6 -6.55 -4.54 4.14
C ALA A 6 -5.78 -5.39 5.16
N ARG A 7 -6.48 -6.05 6.09
CA ARG A 7 -5.84 -6.96 7.06
C ARG A 7 -5.27 -8.20 6.38
N HIS A 8 -5.96 -8.73 5.39
CA HIS A 8 -5.46 -9.82 4.55
C HIS A 8 -4.20 -9.40 3.78
N LEU A 9 -4.21 -8.24 3.10
CA LEU A 9 -3.06 -7.72 2.36
C LEU A 9 -1.84 -7.51 3.27
N ARG A 10 -2.03 -6.95 4.48
CA ARG A 10 -0.92 -6.79 5.46
C ARG A 10 -0.28 -8.13 5.86
N ARG A 11 -1.03 -9.23 5.82
CA ARG A 11 -0.53 -10.58 6.11
C ARG A 11 0.16 -11.22 4.90
N ASN A 12 -0.27 -10.86 3.68
CA ASN A 12 0.16 -11.48 2.42
C ASN A 12 0.92 -10.52 1.49
N ARG A 13 1.64 -9.54 2.04
CA ARG A 13 2.44 -8.57 1.27
C ARG A 13 3.54 -9.23 0.44
N THR A 14 3.85 -8.64 -0.71
CA THR A 14 4.99 -9.07 -1.53
C THR A 14 6.32 -8.88 -0.81
N GLU A 15 7.39 -9.50 -1.33
CA GLU A 15 8.72 -9.26 -0.80
C GLU A 15 9.15 -7.79 -0.98
N ALA A 16 8.82 -7.19 -2.12
CA ALA A 16 9.14 -5.79 -2.42
C ALA A 16 8.48 -4.85 -1.40
N GLU A 17 7.17 -4.99 -1.17
CA GLU A 17 6.46 -4.25 -0.12
C GLU A 17 7.07 -4.50 1.27
N ARG A 18 7.41 -5.75 1.60
CA ARG A 18 8.03 -6.07 2.89
C ARG A 18 9.34 -5.31 3.08
N ARG A 19 10.22 -5.31 2.08
CA ARG A 19 11.51 -4.59 2.13
C ARG A 19 11.31 -3.08 2.23
N LEU A 20 10.39 -2.52 1.44
CA LEU A 20 10.07 -1.10 1.48
C LEU A 20 9.49 -0.69 2.84
N TRP A 21 8.61 -1.50 3.42
CA TRP A 21 8.04 -1.24 4.74
C TRP A 21 9.11 -1.06 5.83
N TRP A 22 10.15 -1.89 5.82
CA TRP A 22 11.24 -1.77 6.78
C TRP A 22 11.90 -0.39 6.72
N ARG A 23 12.17 0.12 5.52
CA ARG A 23 12.75 1.46 5.32
C ARG A 23 11.79 2.58 5.67
N LEU A 24 10.53 2.51 5.24
CA LEU A 24 9.54 3.53 5.53
C LEU A 24 9.25 3.67 7.04
N ARG A 25 9.33 2.57 7.80
CA ARG A 25 9.09 2.60 9.24
C ARG A 25 10.21 3.29 10.02
N GLU A 26 11.45 3.27 9.52
CA GLU A 26 12.59 3.97 10.12
C GLU A 26 12.42 5.50 10.06
N LEU A 27 11.71 6.00 9.05
CA LEU A 27 11.42 7.43 8.89
C LEU A 27 10.51 8.01 9.98
N LYS A 28 9.92 7.16 10.85
CA LYS A 28 9.17 7.60 12.03
C LYS A 28 10.00 8.54 12.91
N HIS A 29 11.31 8.30 13.01
CA HIS A 29 12.21 9.13 13.80
C HIS A 29 12.41 10.54 13.20
N ALA A 30 12.25 10.66 11.88
CA ALA A 30 12.26 11.94 11.17
C ALA A 30 10.86 12.59 11.08
N GLY A 31 9.87 12.08 11.84
CA GLY A 31 8.51 12.63 11.88
C GLY A 31 7.56 12.09 10.81
N PHE A 32 8.01 11.20 9.91
CA PHE A 32 7.18 10.64 8.85
C PHE A 32 6.49 9.34 9.32
N LYS A 33 5.16 9.37 9.42
CA LYS A 33 4.36 8.23 9.92
C LYS A 33 3.69 7.49 8.77
N PHE A 34 4.44 6.59 8.14
CA PHE A 34 3.89 5.71 7.11
C PHE A 34 2.98 4.62 7.71
N ARG A 35 1.90 4.33 7.01
CA ARG A 35 0.96 3.23 7.25
C ARG A 35 0.97 2.30 6.03
N GLN A 36 0.68 1.02 6.23
CA GLN A 36 0.59 0.01 5.17
C GLN A 36 -0.85 -0.35 4.83
N GLN A 37 -1.11 -0.63 3.56
CA GLN A 37 -2.37 -1.17 3.03
C GLN A 37 -3.54 -0.36 3.59
N VAL A 38 -3.56 0.92 3.23
CA VAL A 38 -4.42 1.95 3.83
C VAL A 38 -5.68 2.08 2.98
N PRO A 39 -6.88 1.78 3.52
CA PRO A 39 -8.11 2.10 2.84
C PRO A 39 -8.24 3.62 2.67
N ILE A 40 -8.37 4.08 1.42
CA ILE A 40 -8.66 5.46 1.04
C ILE A 40 -9.81 5.41 0.06
N ASP A 41 -10.97 5.87 0.53
CA ASP A 41 -12.23 5.82 -0.23
C ASP A 41 -12.50 4.39 -0.77
N HIS A 42 -12.60 4.23 -2.09
CA HIS A 42 -12.84 2.94 -2.72
C HIS A 42 -11.58 2.08 -2.91
N PHE A 43 -10.40 2.57 -2.53
CA PHE A 43 -9.11 1.95 -2.81
C PHE A 43 -8.39 1.52 -1.52
N ILE A 44 -7.41 0.62 -1.68
CA ILE A 44 -6.42 0.33 -0.65
C ILE A 44 -5.06 0.60 -1.29
N VAL A 45 -4.32 1.53 -0.71
CA VAL A 45 -2.98 1.93 -1.19
C VAL A 45 -1.91 1.21 -0.37
N ASP A 46 -0.80 0.83 -0.99
CA ASP A 46 0.25 0.04 -0.35
C ASP A 46 0.85 0.76 0.86
N PHE A 47 1.18 2.04 0.69
CA PHE A 47 1.69 2.88 1.76
C PHE A 47 1.14 4.29 1.70
N ALA A 48 0.87 4.88 2.88
CA ALA A 48 0.51 6.30 2.97
C ALA A 48 1.14 6.99 4.18
N CYS A 49 1.66 8.20 3.95
CA CYS A 49 2.02 9.16 4.98
C CYS A 49 0.98 10.29 4.97
N LEU A 50 -0.09 10.10 5.75
CA LEU A 50 -1.26 10.99 5.72
C LEU A 50 -0.92 12.44 6.09
N SER A 51 0.04 12.65 7.01
CA SER A 51 0.48 13.99 7.40
C SER A 51 1.16 14.76 6.26
N GLN A 52 1.75 14.04 5.30
CA GLN A 52 2.41 14.61 4.14
C GLN A 52 1.55 14.51 2.87
N ARG A 53 0.33 13.96 2.96
CA ARG A 53 -0.54 13.68 1.80
C ARG A 53 0.19 12.89 0.70
N LEU A 54 1.05 11.97 1.12
CA LEU A 54 1.89 11.16 0.23
C LEU A 54 1.41 9.71 0.22
N ILE A 55 1.20 9.17 -0.98
CA ILE A 55 0.96 7.76 -1.26
C ILE A 55 2.20 7.20 -1.98
N VAL A 56 2.57 5.97 -1.64
CA VAL A 56 3.64 5.22 -2.33
C VAL A 56 3.06 3.86 -2.69
N GLU A 57 3.00 3.57 -3.98
CA GLU A 57 2.57 2.28 -4.52
C GLU A 57 3.79 1.51 -5.03
N VAL A 58 3.83 0.20 -4.79
CA VAL A 58 4.88 -0.66 -5.31
C VAL A 58 4.39 -1.27 -6.61
N ASP A 59 4.85 -0.73 -7.74
CA ASP A 59 4.56 -1.32 -9.04
C ASP A 59 5.32 -2.65 -9.18
N GLY A 60 4.59 -3.75 -8.99
CA GLY A 60 5.12 -5.09 -9.18
C GLY A 60 5.02 -5.47 -10.65
N GLY A 61 6.16 -5.66 -11.33
CA GLY A 61 6.23 -6.11 -12.73
C GLY A 61 5.60 -7.48 -13.04
N THR A 62 4.86 -8.09 -12.11
CA THR A 62 4.13 -9.36 -12.27
C THR A 62 2.77 -9.40 -11.55
N HIS A 63 2.27 -8.28 -10.99
CA HIS A 63 0.97 -8.24 -10.30
C HIS A 63 -0.03 -7.42 -11.10
N SER A 64 -0.47 -8.06 -12.17
CA SER A 64 -1.77 -7.86 -12.75
C SER A 64 -2.66 -8.95 -12.17
N THR A 65 -3.06 -8.84 -10.90
CA THR A 65 -4.24 -9.61 -10.50
C THR A 65 -5.39 -9.17 -11.40
N ASP A 66 -6.33 -10.06 -11.75
CA ASP A 66 -7.45 -9.69 -12.63
C ASP A 66 -8.19 -8.44 -12.09
N ALA A 67 -8.22 -8.28 -10.76
CA ALA A 67 -8.78 -7.11 -10.09
C ALA A 67 -7.96 -5.80 -10.23
N GLU A 68 -6.63 -5.87 -10.42
CA GLU A 68 -5.78 -4.71 -10.73
C GLU A 68 -5.89 -4.31 -12.20
N LEU A 69 -5.92 -5.30 -13.11
CA LEU A 69 -6.14 -5.07 -14.54
C LEU A 69 -7.50 -4.44 -14.84
N GLU A 70 -8.57 -4.96 -14.23
CA GLU A 70 -9.93 -4.45 -14.42
C GLU A 70 -10.10 -3.02 -13.88
N ARG A 71 -9.19 -2.59 -12.99
CA ARG A 71 -9.22 -1.32 -12.29
C ARG A 71 -8.35 -0.27 -12.96
N ASP A 72 -7.25 -0.66 -13.58
CA ASP A 72 -6.41 0.21 -14.42
C ASP A 72 -7.11 0.56 -15.75
N GLY A 73 -7.94 -0.35 -16.28
CA GLY A 73 -8.81 -0.08 -17.45
C GLY A 73 -9.96 0.91 -17.20
N ARG A 74 -10.14 1.40 -15.96
CA ARG A 74 -11.15 2.41 -15.59
C ARG A 74 -10.54 3.76 -15.21
N ARG A 75 -9.22 3.95 -15.39
CA ARG A 75 -8.56 5.25 -15.24
C ARG A 75 -8.89 6.20 -16.38
#